data_AF-A0A3L6FWL8-F1
#
_entry.id   AF-A0A3L6FWL8-F1
#
_cell.length_a   1.000
_cell.length_b   1.000
_cell.length_c   1.000
_cell.angle_alpha   90.00
_cell.angle_beta   90.00
_cell.angle_gamma   90.00
#
_symmetry.space_group_name_H-M   'P 1'
#
loop_
_entity.id
_entity.type
_entity.pdbx_description
1 polymer ?
#
loop_
_entity_poly.entity_id
_entity_poly.type
_entity_poly.pdbx_seq_one_letter_code
_entity_poly.pdbx_strand_id
1 'polypeptide(L)'
;MATSRLPRDRWTLWCCRSRLLWPSSSRSRRGRQLSPSTSPWLLKSNQKLQGLREELNAIVPYLEEMRKKKVERWDQFVDVIEQIKKVASEIRPADFVPFRIPVDQSDLSLRKLEELTKELQSLQKEKSDRLKQVMEHLNTLHSLCEVLGVDFKQTVNEVHPSLGEADGSKNLSNCTIESLASAASRMCELKVQRMQKLQDLASSMLELWNLMDTPLEEQQMFQNVTCNIVASEHEITEPNTLSIDFLSYVESEVLRLE
;
A
#
# COMPACT_ATOMS: atom_id res chain seq x y z
N MET A 1 -17.42 41.83 -17.14
CA MET A 1 -18.38 40.72 -17.37
C MET A 1 -18.04 39.64 -16.35
N ALA A 2 -18.66 39.72 -15.17
CA ALA A 2 -19.82 38.91 -14.78
C ALA A 2 -19.38 37.47 -14.42
N THR A 3 -19.08 37.22 -13.13
CA THR A 3 -19.90 36.38 -12.18
C THR A 3 -19.75 34.87 -12.43
N SER A 4 -19.52 33.96 -11.48
CA SER A 4 -19.52 33.99 -10.01
C SER A 4 -19.25 32.57 -9.47
N ARG A 5 -18.47 32.48 -8.38
CA ARG A 5 -18.68 31.68 -7.14
C ARG A 5 -18.77 30.15 -7.16
N LEU A 6 -17.82 29.57 -6.42
CA LEU A 6 -17.85 28.34 -5.59
C LEU A 6 -19.23 27.88 -5.07
N PRO A 7 -19.34 26.59 -4.73
CA PRO A 7 -20.02 26.17 -3.51
C PRO A 7 -19.05 25.45 -2.56
N ARG A 8 -18.81 26.12 -1.41
CA ARG A 8 -18.45 25.48 -0.14
C ARG A 8 -19.62 24.63 0.37
N ASP A 9 -19.27 23.54 1.06
CA ASP A 9 -19.93 23.00 2.24
C ASP A 9 -21.47 23.06 2.29
N ARG A 10 -22.09 21.96 1.86
CA ARG A 10 -23.42 21.51 2.26
C ARG A 10 -23.14 20.03 2.55
N TRP A 11 -23.05 19.55 3.79
CA TRP A 11 -24.18 19.28 4.67
C TRP A 11 -23.70 19.08 6.12
N THR A 12 -23.93 20.06 6.98
CA THR A 12 -23.91 19.92 8.46
C THR A 12 -25.16 20.53 9.11
N LEU A 13 -26.26 20.68 8.38
CA LEU A 13 -27.45 21.42 8.86
C LEU A 13 -28.78 20.77 8.49
N TRP A 14 -28.95 19.45 8.66
CA TRP A 14 -30.29 18.83 8.55
C TRP A 14 -30.73 17.97 9.74
N CYS A 15 -29.93 17.85 10.81
CA CYS A 15 -30.34 17.09 12.01
C CYS A 15 -30.97 17.93 13.14
N CYS A 16 -31.22 19.23 12.98
CA CYS A 16 -31.79 20.04 14.08
C CYS A 16 -32.63 21.23 13.56
N ARG A 17 -33.90 21.00 13.23
CA ARG A 17 -35.00 21.98 13.43
C ARG A 17 -36.35 21.42 12.98
N SER A 18 -37.16 21.00 13.95
CA SER A 18 -38.63 21.15 13.93
C SER A 18 -39.19 20.81 15.32
N ARG A 19 -38.83 21.63 16.31
CA ARG A 19 -39.61 21.79 17.54
C ARG A 19 -39.97 23.26 17.61
N LEU A 20 -41.26 23.52 17.88
CA LEU A 20 -41.92 24.81 18.08
C LEU A 20 -42.37 25.53 16.79
N LEU A 21 -43.68 25.49 16.54
CA LEU A 21 -44.57 26.66 16.67
C LEU A 21 -46.01 26.22 16.43
N TRP A 22 -46.76 26.08 17.51
CA TRP A 22 -48.22 25.92 17.51
C TRP A 22 -48.83 27.33 17.56
N PRO A 23 -49.71 27.74 16.65
CA PRO A 23 -50.51 28.93 16.84
C PRO A 23 -51.79 28.58 17.61
N SER A 24 -51.86 29.02 18.86
CA SER A 24 -53.12 29.17 19.59
C SER A 24 -53.93 30.29 18.91
N SER A 25 -55.06 29.94 18.33
CA SER A 25 -56.05 30.91 17.83
C SER A 25 -57.44 30.51 18.32
N SER A 26 -57.81 31.11 19.44
CA SER A 26 -59.13 31.07 20.04
C SER A 26 -60.10 31.83 19.14
N ARG A 27 -60.90 31.11 18.33
CA ARG A 27 -62.04 31.69 17.61
C ARG A 27 -63.33 31.03 18.08
N SER A 28 -64.06 31.77 18.90
CA SER A 28 -65.39 31.46 19.39
C SER A 28 -66.35 31.13 18.23
N ARG A 29 -66.80 29.87 18.15
CA ARG A 29 -67.88 29.44 17.27
C ARG A 29 -69.18 29.39 18.08
N ARG A 30 -70.05 30.34 17.80
CA ARG A 30 -71.48 30.31 18.16
C ARG A 30 -72.08 28.97 17.74
N GLY A 31 -72.75 28.33 18.70
CA GLY A 31 -73.52 27.11 18.48
C GLY A 31 -74.61 27.32 17.45
N ARG A 32 -74.64 26.43 16.47
CA ARG A 32 -75.86 26.04 15.76
C ARG A 32 -76.02 24.56 16.03
N GLN A 33 -76.94 24.21 16.91
CA GLN A 33 -77.47 22.86 17.00
C GLN A 33 -78.21 22.61 15.68
N LEU A 34 -77.61 21.79 14.83
CA LEU A 34 -78.29 21.12 13.74
C LEU A 34 -78.38 19.64 14.15
N SER A 35 -79.60 19.12 14.09
CA SER A 35 -80.03 17.77 14.39
C SER A 35 -79.14 16.71 13.72
N PRO A 36 -78.97 15.51 14.31
CA PRO A 36 -78.10 14.48 13.77
C PRO A 36 -78.79 13.76 12.59
N SER A 37 -78.83 14.40 11.44
CA SER A 37 -78.85 13.68 10.16
C SER A 37 -77.40 13.41 9.80
N THR A 38 -76.83 12.39 10.42
CA THR A 38 -75.49 11.92 10.05
C THR A 38 -75.64 11.19 8.73
N SER A 39 -75.51 11.92 7.62
CA SER A 39 -75.51 11.36 6.27
C SER A 39 -74.56 10.15 6.24
N PRO A 40 -75.03 8.93 5.90
CA PRO A 40 -74.21 7.72 5.90
C PRO A 40 -72.91 7.84 5.08
N TRP A 41 -72.93 8.74 4.09
CA TRP A 41 -71.79 9.13 3.26
C TRP A 41 -70.64 9.80 4.04
N LEU A 42 -70.94 10.61 5.07
CA LEU A 42 -69.93 11.26 5.89
C LEU A 42 -69.23 10.26 6.81
N LEU A 43 -69.96 9.31 7.43
CA LEU A 43 -69.35 8.23 8.23
C LEU A 43 -68.46 7.32 7.37
N LYS A 44 -68.93 6.90 6.19
CA LYS A 44 -68.14 6.10 5.24
C LYS A 44 -66.86 6.82 4.80
N SER A 45 -66.94 8.13 4.56
CA SER A 45 -65.77 8.93 4.18
C SER A 45 -64.77 9.08 5.34
N ASN A 46 -65.25 9.23 6.56
CA ASN A 46 -64.42 9.40 7.75
C ASN A 46 -63.74 8.08 8.18
N GLN A 47 -64.45 6.96 8.02
CA GLN A 47 -63.92 5.61 8.26
C GLN A 47 -62.87 5.23 7.20
N LYS A 48 -63.05 5.64 5.93
CA LYS A 48 -62.04 5.50 4.88
C LYS A 48 -60.82 6.39 5.12
N LEU A 49 -61.01 7.62 5.60
CA LEU A 49 -59.92 8.51 6.03
C LEU A 49 -59.13 7.95 7.22
N GLN A 50 -59.81 7.30 8.17
CA GLN A 50 -59.17 6.66 9.31
C GLN A 50 -58.35 5.44 8.91
N GLY A 51 -58.85 4.60 7.99
CA GLY A 51 -58.08 3.48 7.43
C GLY A 51 -56.83 3.95 6.65
N LEU A 52 -56.94 4.99 5.82
CA LEU A 52 -55.79 5.59 5.13
C LEU A 52 -54.77 6.19 6.10
N ARG A 53 -55.22 6.74 7.24
CA ARG A 53 -54.34 7.27 8.28
C ARG A 53 -53.59 6.15 9.01
N GLU A 54 -54.25 5.02 9.24
CA GLU A 54 -53.64 3.83 9.83
C GLU A 54 -52.62 3.19 8.88
N GLU A 55 -52.94 3.06 7.58
CA GLU A 55 -51.99 2.63 6.54
C GLU A 55 -50.78 3.57 6.46
N LEU A 56 -51.00 4.89 6.48
CA LEU A 56 -49.92 5.87 6.50
C LEU A 56 -49.03 5.71 7.74
N ASN A 57 -49.62 5.56 8.92
CA ASN A 57 -48.89 5.35 10.17
C ASN A 57 -48.09 4.04 10.17
N ALA A 58 -48.52 3.02 9.42
CA ALA A 58 -47.77 1.78 9.23
C ALA A 58 -46.59 1.93 8.25
N ILE A 59 -46.73 2.75 7.20
CA ILE A 59 -45.71 2.96 6.17
C ILE A 59 -44.58 3.89 6.66
N VAL A 60 -44.89 4.91 7.46
CA VAL A 60 -43.90 5.87 7.99
C VAL A 60 -42.70 5.21 8.68
N PRO A 61 -42.85 4.31 9.66
CA PRO A 61 -41.70 3.67 10.32
C PRO A 61 -40.88 2.80 9.36
N TYR A 62 -41.53 2.15 8.39
CA TYR A 62 -40.83 1.38 7.35
C TYR A 62 -39.97 2.31 6.46
N LEU A 63 -40.49 3.48 6.08
CA LEU A 63 -39.72 4.46 5.31
C LEU A 63 -38.54 5.04 6.11
N GLU A 64 -38.70 5.26 7.41
CA GLU A 64 -37.61 5.69 8.30
C GLU A 64 -36.51 4.63 8.37
N GLU A 65 -36.88 3.35 8.50
CA GLU A 65 -35.92 2.25 8.46
C GLU A 65 -35.18 2.17 7.11
N MET A 66 -35.90 2.32 5.99
CA MET A 66 -35.28 2.31 4.67
C MET A 66 -34.32 3.49 4.46
N ARG A 67 -34.66 4.68 4.98
CA ARG A 67 -33.76 5.84 4.96
C ARG A 67 -32.50 5.59 5.78
N LYS A 68 -32.64 4.98 6.96
CA LYS A 68 -31.50 4.61 7.81
C LYS A 68 -30.57 3.64 7.09
N LYS A 69 -31.10 2.54 6.53
CA LYS A 69 -30.32 1.55 5.77
C LYS A 69 -29.62 2.15 4.56
N LYS A 70 -30.24 3.16 3.91
CA LYS A 70 -29.62 3.88 2.79
C LYS A 70 -28.39 4.68 3.24
N VAL A 71 -28.48 5.38 4.37
CA VAL A 71 -27.34 6.12 4.95
C VAL A 71 -26.24 5.17 5.39
N GLU A 72 -26.58 4.11 6.13
CA GLU A 72 -25.59 3.09 6.56
C GLU A 72 -24.85 2.48 5.36
N ARG A 73 -25.58 2.18 4.27
CA ARG A 73 -24.93 1.68 3.05
C ARG A 73 -24.07 2.75 2.39
N TRP A 74 -24.50 4.01 2.35
CA TRP A 74 -23.67 5.09 1.81
C TRP A 74 -22.35 5.22 2.57
N ASP A 75 -22.39 5.16 3.90
CA ASP A 75 -21.19 5.26 4.73
C ASP A 75 -20.21 4.11 4.44
N GLN A 76 -20.71 2.89 4.24
CA GLN A 76 -19.87 1.75 3.82
C GLN A 76 -19.17 1.99 2.47
N PHE A 77 -19.88 2.56 1.48
CA PHE A 77 -19.29 2.88 0.19
C PHE A 77 -18.18 3.93 0.32
N VAL A 78 -18.41 4.97 1.12
CA VAL A 78 -17.43 6.04 1.34
C VAL A 78 -16.17 5.46 1.98
N ASP A 79 -16.32 4.63 3.01
CA ASP A 79 -15.20 3.99 3.71
C ASP A 79 -14.36 3.11 2.77
N VAL A 80 -14.99 2.20 2.01
CA VAL A 80 -14.28 1.32 1.07
C VAL A 80 -13.52 2.14 0.02
N ILE A 81 -14.13 3.21 -0.48
CA ILE A 81 -13.51 4.07 -1.52
C ILE A 81 -12.34 4.88 -0.96
N GLU A 82 -12.47 5.37 0.27
CA GLU A 82 -11.37 6.04 0.96
C GLU A 82 -10.19 5.09 1.20
N GLN A 83 -10.47 3.85 1.62
CA GLN A 83 -9.46 2.81 1.77
C GLN A 83 -8.78 2.48 0.44
N ILE A 84 -9.54 2.32 -0.66
CA ILE A 84 -8.97 2.09 -1.99
C ILE A 84 -8.02 3.23 -2.38
N LYS A 85 -8.45 4.49 -2.21
CA LYS A 85 -7.61 5.65 -2.54
C LYS A 85 -6.33 5.68 -1.72
N LYS A 86 -6.43 5.39 -0.42
CA LYS A 86 -5.28 5.32 0.48
C LYS A 86 -4.28 4.26 0.02
N VAL A 87 -4.72 3.02 -0.17
CA VAL A 87 -3.84 1.91 -0.59
C VAL A 87 -3.25 2.19 -1.97
N ALA A 88 -4.05 2.70 -2.91
CA ALA A 88 -3.59 3.05 -4.25
C ALA A 88 -2.50 4.13 -4.21
N SER A 89 -2.60 5.11 -3.33
CA SER A 89 -1.58 6.16 -3.17
C SER A 89 -0.29 5.65 -2.51
N GLU A 90 -0.34 4.55 -1.75
CA GLU A 90 0.85 3.96 -1.12
C GLU A 90 1.64 3.07 -2.08
N ILE A 91 0.98 2.40 -3.04
CA ILE A 91 1.63 1.52 -4.02
C ILE A 91 2.05 2.24 -5.31
N ARG A 92 1.45 3.40 -5.61
CA ARG A 92 1.74 4.18 -6.82
C ARG A 92 2.66 5.37 -6.51
N PRO A 93 3.39 5.88 -7.52
CA PRO A 93 4.18 7.10 -7.36
C PRO A 93 3.31 8.29 -6.91
N ALA A 94 3.92 9.24 -6.20
CA ALA A 94 3.24 10.45 -5.71
C ALA A 94 2.59 11.29 -6.84
N ASP A 95 3.12 11.20 -8.06
CA ASP A 95 2.62 11.91 -9.25
C ASP A 95 1.40 11.23 -9.89
N PHE A 96 0.98 10.06 -9.39
CA PHE A 96 -0.20 9.38 -9.90
C PHE A 96 -1.46 10.14 -9.48
N VAL A 97 -2.17 10.71 -10.47
CA VAL A 97 -3.42 11.43 -10.26
C VAL A 97 -4.37 10.56 -9.43
N PRO A 98 -4.86 11.04 -8.27
CA PRO A 98 -5.70 10.25 -7.39
C PRO A 98 -6.84 9.60 -8.17
N PHE A 99 -7.02 8.31 -7.93
CA PHE A 99 -8.07 7.50 -8.52
C PHE A 99 -9.43 8.19 -8.28
N ARG A 100 -9.94 8.90 -9.29
CA ARG A 100 -11.28 9.48 -9.25
C ARG A 100 -12.24 8.34 -9.57
N ILE A 101 -12.54 7.49 -8.59
CA ILE A 101 -13.76 6.67 -8.65
C ILE A 101 -14.91 7.68 -8.61
N PRO A 102 -15.64 7.92 -9.71
CA PRO A 102 -16.87 8.67 -9.63
C PRO A 102 -17.82 7.74 -8.88
N VAL A 103 -18.08 8.03 -7.61
CA VAL A 103 -19.13 7.33 -6.88
C VAL A 103 -20.42 7.82 -7.49
N ASP A 104 -21.00 7.02 -8.38
CA ASP A 104 -22.35 7.29 -8.84
C ASP A 104 -23.27 7.18 -7.63
N GLN A 105 -23.77 8.33 -7.15
CA GLN A 105 -24.66 8.41 -6.00
C GLN A 105 -25.96 7.64 -6.22
N SER A 106 -26.25 7.23 -7.47
CA SER A 106 -27.44 6.48 -7.82
C SER A 106 -27.30 4.96 -7.68
N ASP A 107 -26.09 4.40 -7.67
CA ASP A 107 -25.86 2.95 -7.58
C ASP A 107 -25.33 2.52 -6.20
N LEU A 108 -26.27 2.35 -5.26
CA LEU A 108 -26.03 1.74 -3.95
C LEU A 108 -26.43 0.25 -3.94
N SER A 109 -26.19 -0.46 -5.03
CA SER A 109 -26.45 -1.90 -5.09
C SER A 109 -25.43 -2.70 -4.25
N LEU A 110 -25.87 -3.83 -3.70
CA LEU A 110 -24.97 -4.79 -3.02
C LEU A 110 -23.85 -5.27 -3.94
N ARG A 111 -24.19 -5.53 -5.21
CA ARG A 111 -23.24 -5.95 -6.23
C ARG A 111 -22.10 -4.94 -6.39
N LYS A 112 -22.41 -3.64 -6.47
CA LYS A 112 -21.38 -2.61 -6.61
C LYS A 112 -20.46 -2.53 -5.38
N LEU A 113 -21.02 -2.69 -4.19
CA LEU A 113 -20.22 -2.74 -2.95
C LEU A 113 -19.28 -3.94 -2.95
N GLU A 114 -19.75 -5.12 -3.37
CA GLU A 114 -18.93 -6.33 -3.49
C GLU A 114 -17.79 -6.17 -4.50
N GLU A 115 -18.06 -5.52 -5.65
CA GLU A 115 -17.04 -5.21 -6.66
C GLU A 115 -15.93 -4.32 -6.08
N LEU A 116 -16.31 -3.21 -5.40
CA LEU A 116 -15.35 -2.31 -4.75
C LEU A 116 -14.57 -3.02 -3.63
N THR A 117 -15.23 -3.88 -2.86
CA THR A 117 -14.58 -4.65 -1.80
C THR A 117 -13.55 -5.63 -2.38
N LYS A 118 -13.86 -6.29 -3.50
CA LYS A 118 -12.90 -7.16 -4.22
C LYS A 118 -11.71 -6.37 -4.76
N GLU A 119 -11.96 -5.17 -5.30
CA GLU A 119 -10.89 -4.27 -5.74
C GLU A 119 -9.97 -3.88 -4.57
N LEU A 120 -10.54 -3.46 -3.44
CA LEU A 120 -9.78 -3.19 -2.22
C LEU A 120 -8.92 -4.38 -1.77
N GLN A 121 -9.49 -5.59 -1.76
CA GLN A 121 -8.75 -6.81 -1.39
C GLN A 121 -7.59 -7.09 -2.35
N SER A 122 -7.79 -6.91 -3.66
CA SER A 122 -6.73 -7.08 -4.65
C SER A 122 -5.59 -6.08 -4.46
N LEU A 123 -5.90 -4.80 -4.18
CA LEU A 123 -4.91 -3.77 -3.92
C LEU A 123 -4.13 -4.00 -2.63
N GLN A 124 -4.81 -4.46 -1.56
CA GLN A 124 -4.15 -4.84 -0.32
C GLN A 124 -3.19 -6.03 -0.51
N LYS A 125 -3.62 -7.03 -1.30
CA LYS A 125 -2.75 -8.15 -1.67
C LYS A 125 -1.54 -7.66 -2.46
N GLU A 126 -1.75 -6.83 -3.47
CA GLU A 126 -0.67 -6.24 -4.28
C GLU A 126 0.32 -5.45 -3.42
N LYS A 127 -0.17 -4.63 -2.49
CA LYS A 127 0.68 -3.91 -1.52
C LYS A 127 1.55 -4.87 -0.71
N SER A 128 0.96 -5.94 -0.19
CA SER A 128 1.68 -6.96 0.59
C SER A 128 2.74 -7.67 -0.27
N ASP A 129 2.40 -8.04 -1.50
CA ASP A 129 3.31 -8.72 -2.42
C ASP A 129 4.50 -7.82 -2.80
N ARG A 130 4.24 -6.54 -3.10
CA ARG A 130 5.28 -5.52 -3.35
C ARG A 130 6.20 -5.32 -2.15
N LEU A 131 5.64 -5.22 -0.94
CA LEU A 131 6.45 -5.08 0.28
C LEU A 131 7.35 -6.29 0.49
N LYS A 132 6.84 -7.50 0.26
CA LYS A 132 7.64 -8.73 0.32
C LYS A 132 8.79 -8.70 -0.69
N GLN A 133 8.53 -8.31 -1.93
CA GLN A 133 9.57 -8.19 -2.97
C GLN A 133 10.64 -7.17 -2.58
N VAL A 134 10.26 -6.00 -2.06
CA VAL A 134 11.23 -4.99 -1.58
C VAL A 134 12.11 -5.57 -0.47
N MET A 135 11.53 -6.26 0.51
CA MET A 135 12.30 -6.88 1.60
C MET A 135 13.25 -7.97 1.09
N GLU A 136 12.80 -8.79 0.14
CA GLU A 136 13.63 -9.82 -0.49
C GLU A 136 14.84 -9.21 -1.21
N HIS A 137 14.62 -8.19 -2.05
CA HIS A 137 15.71 -7.47 -2.71
C HIS A 137 16.68 -6.80 -1.74
N LEU A 138 16.18 -6.21 -0.63
CA LEU A 138 17.03 -5.64 0.41
C LEU A 138 17.89 -6.69 1.11
N ASN A 139 17.33 -7.87 1.40
CA ASN A 139 18.09 -8.97 2.00
C ASN A 139 19.17 -9.50 1.06
N THR A 140 18.85 -9.65 -0.23
CA THR A 140 19.83 -10.04 -1.26
C THR A 140 20.93 -8.99 -1.40
N LEU A 141 20.58 -7.70 -1.41
CA LEU A 141 21.56 -6.63 -1.45
C LEU A 141 22.46 -6.63 -0.22
N HIS A 142 21.89 -6.88 0.96
CA HIS A 142 22.66 -6.95 2.20
C HIS A 142 23.72 -8.05 2.13
N SER A 143 23.34 -9.28 1.78
CA SER A 143 24.28 -10.39 1.68
C SER A 143 25.36 -10.15 0.62
N LEU A 144 25.00 -9.55 -0.52
CA LEU A 144 25.97 -9.17 -1.54
C LEU A 144 26.95 -8.10 -1.04
N CYS A 145 26.45 -7.07 -0.34
CA CYS A 145 27.27 -6.01 0.23
C CYS A 145 28.24 -6.54 1.29
N GLU A 146 27.81 -7.47 2.15
CA GLU A 146 28.67 -8.11 3.15
C GLU A 146 29.85 -8.85 2.52
N VAL A 147 29.61 -9.65 1.48
CA VAL A 147 30.69 -10.39 0.78
C VAL A 147 31.62 -9.45 0.02
N LEU A 148 31.06 -8.44 -0.65
CA LEU A 148 31.81 -7.45 -1.44
C LEU A 148 32.52 -6.38 -0.60
N GLY A 149 32.23 -6.30 0.70
CA GLY A 149 32.71 -5.21 1.57
C GLY A 149 32.26 -3.82 1.12
N VAL A 150 31.05 -3.71 0.57
CA VAL A 150 30.45 -2.45 0.10
C VAL A 150 29.49 -1.92 1.17
N ASP A 151 29.42 -0.59 1.33
CA ASP A 151 28.48 0.01 2.29
C ASP A 151 27.02 -0.17 1.83
N PHE A 152 26.28 -0.98 2.58
CA PHE A 152 24.88 -1.28 2.30
C PHE A 152 24.00 -0.02 2.35
N LYS A 153 24.22 0.86 3.34
CA LYS A 153 23.37 2.05 3.53
C LYS A 153 23.52 3.01 2.36
N GLN A 154 24.74 3.24 1.91
CA GLN A 154 25.04 4.04 0.73
C GLN A 154 24.36 3.44 -0.50
N THR A 155 24.51 2.14 -0.73
CA THR A 155 23.93 1.45 -1.89
C THR A 155 22.40 1.56 -1.93
N VAL A 156 21.74 1.42 -0.77
CA VAL A 156 20.29 1.55 -0.66
C VAL A 156 19.82 3.01 -0.82
N ASN A 157 20.58 3.96 -0.28
CA ASN A 157 20.28 5.40 -0.40
C ASN A 157 20.41 5.91 -1.84
N GLU A 158 21.32 5.34 -2.64
CA GLU A 158 21.42 5.61 -4.07
C GLU A 158 20.17 5.20 -4.85
N VAL A 159 19.47 4.14 -4.41
CA VAL A 159 18.21 3.70 -5.01
C VAL A 159 17.07 4.60 -4.55
N HIS A 160 16.86 4.72 -3.23
CA HIS A 160 15.88 5.64 -2.68
C HIS A 160 16.12 5.85 -1.17
N PRO A 161 16.22 7.11 -0.69
CA PRO A 161 16.51 7.41 0.73
C PRO A 161 15.54 6.75 1.71
N SER A 162 14.26 6.63 1.37
CA SER A 162 13.26 6.04 2.26
C SER A 162 13.43 4.53 2.51
N LEU A 163 14.33 3.85 1.79
CA LEU A 163 14.60 2.43 1.98
C LEU A 163 15.64 2.20 3.09
N GLY A 164 16.53 3.17 3.33
CA GLY A 164 17.54 3.12 4.39
C GLY A 164 17.01 3.48 5.78
N GLU A 165 15.86 4.15 5.85
CA GLU A 165 15.21 4.52 7.10
C GLU A 165 14.47 3.32 7.73
N ALA A 166 14.80 2.98 8.98
CA ALA A 166 14.21 1.84 9.69
C ALA A 166 12.71 2.05 10.01
N ASP A 167 12.32 3.29 10.31
CA ASP A 167 10.98 3.65 10.80
C ASP A 167 10.09 4.34 9.73
N GLY A 168 10.61 4.49 8.50
CA GLY A 168 9.90 5.14 7.40
C GLY A 168 9.02 4.18 6.57
N SER A 169 7.97 4.73 5.96
CA SER A 169 7.23 3.99 4.92
C SER A 169 8.15 3.75 3.72
N LYS A 170 8.49 2.49 3.47
CA LYS A 170 9.26 2.09 2.28
C LYS A 170 8.47 2.45 1.02
N ASN A 171 9.15 2.98 0.02
CA ASN A 171 8.53 3.29 -1.26
C ASN A 171 8.22 1.97 -1.99
N LEU A 172 6.95 1.74 -2.34
CA LEU A 172 6.46 0.50 -2.98
C LEU A 172 6.15 0.67 -4.47
N SER A 173 6.62 1.77 -5.07
CA SER A 173 6.44 2.04 -6.49
C SER A 173 7.20 1.04 -7.36
N ASN A 174 6.71 0.81 -8.59
CA ASN A 174 7.39 -0.06 -9.55
C ASN A 174 8.81 0.40 -9.83
N CYS A 175 9.01 1.71 -9.99
CA CYS A 175 10.34 2.25 -10.29
C CYS A 175 11.32 1.98 -9.15
N THR A 176 10.90 2.02 -7.88
CA THR A 176 11.76 1.63 -6.75
C THR A 176 12.09 0.14 -6.77
N ILE A 177 11.11 -0.73 -7.04
CA ILE A 177 11.33 -2.18 -7.11
C ILE A 177 12.27 -2.54 -8.27
N GLU A 178 12.07 -1.97 -9.45
CA GLU A 178 12.93 -2.15 -10.63
C GLU A 178 14.35 -1.63 -10.38
N SER A 179 14.49 -0.49 -9.69
CA SER A 179 15.79 0.08 -9.33
C SER A 179 16.53 -0.80 -8.30
N LEU A 180 15.81 -1.37 -7.33
CA LEU A 180 16.37 -2.35 -6.38
C LEU A 180 16.83 -3.61 -7.10
N ALA A 181 16.02 -4.15 -8.00
CA ALA A 181 16.38 -5.32 -8.80
C ALA A 181 17.63 -5.03 -9.66
N SER A 182 17.68 -3.86 -10.29
CA SER A 182 18.84 -3.42 -11.09
C SER A 182 20.09 -3.27 -10.22
N ALA A 183 19.97 -2.72 -9.01
CA ALA A 183 21.07 -2.63 -8.05
C ALA A 183 21.57 -4.02 -7.63
N ALA A 184 20.67 -4.96 -7.34
CA ALA A 184 21.02 -6.33 -7.00
C ALA A 184 21.76 -7.02 -8.16
N SER A 185 21.27 -6.89 -9.40
CA SER A 185 21.95 -7.44 -10.59
C SER A 185 23.36 -6.86 -10.76
N ARG A 186 23.54 -5.54 -10.63
CA ARG A 186 24.88 -4.92 -10.68
C ARG A 186 25.81 -5.46 -9.60
N MET A 187 25.31 -5.67 -8.37
CA MET A 187 26.11 -6.24 -7.29
C MET A 187 26.48 -7.70 -7.56
N CYS A 188 25.57 -8.50 -8.11
CA CYS A 188 25.88 -9.87 -8.55
C CYS A 188 26.95 -9.88 -9.64
N GLU A 189 26.86 -9.01 -10.65
CA GLU A 189 27.89 -8.87 -11.69
C GLU A 189 29.25 -8.50 -11.10
N LEU A 190 29.30 -7.54 -10.17
CA LEU A 190 30.53 -7.17 -9.46
C LEU A 190 31.09 -8.33 -8.63
N LYS A 191 30.22 -9.11 -7.97
CA LYS A 191 30.63 -10.30 -7.21
C LYS A 191 31.28 -11.33 -8.13
N VAL A 192 30.68 -11.62 -9.28
CA VAL A 192 31.24 -12.53 -10.29
C VAL A 192 32.59 -12.01 -10.81
N GLN A 193 32.69 -10.72 -11.14
CA GLN A 193 33.94 -10.12 -11.62
C GLN A 193 35.08 -10.25 -10.60
N ARG A 194 34.81 -9.92 -9.33
CA ARG A 194 35.80 -10.00 -8.25
C ARG A 194 36.17 -11.42 -7.90
N MET A 195 35.20 -12.33 -7.94
CA MET A 195 35.43 -13.77 -7.77
C MET A 195 36.37 -14.30 -8.86
N GLN A 196 36.12 -13.98 -10.13
CA GLN A 196 37.02 -14.39 -11.22
C GLN A 196 38.44 -13.86 -11.00
N LYS A 197 38.58 -12.58 -10.63
CA LYS A 197 39.90 -12.01 -10.30
C LYS A 197 40.59 -12.78 -9.16
N LEU A 198 39.86 -13.14 -8.10
CA LEU A 198 40.41 -13.92 -6.99
C LEU A 198 40.88 -15.31 -7.45
N GLN A 199 40.10 -15.98 -8.31
CA GLN A 199 40.44 -17.30 -8.85
C GLN A 199 41.68 -17.25 -9.74
N ASP A 200 41.80 -16.21 -10.57
CA ASP A 200 42.98 -15.99 -11.41
C ASP A 200 44.23 -15.77 -10.54
N LEU A 201 44.14 -14.88 -9.54
CA LEU A 201 45.23 -14.62 -8.58
C LEU A 201 45.63 -15.88 -7.80
N ALA A 202 44.65 -16.65 -7.32
CA ALA A 202 44.89 -17.89 -6.60
C ALA A 202 45.58 -18.95 -7.47
N SER A 203 45.24 -19.01 -8.76
CA SER A 203 45.87 -19.91 -9.73
C SER A 203 47.33 -19.51 -9.99
N SER A 204 47.58 -18.21 -10.23
CA SER A 204 48.95 -17.69 -10.39
C SER A 204 49.81 -17.91 -9.14
N MET A 205 49.24 -17.68 -7.95
CA MET A 205 49.93 -17.93 -6.67
C MET A 205 50.35 -19.40 -6.54
N LEU A 206 49.45 -20.33 -6.91
CA LEU A 206 49.74 -21.78 -6.86
C LEU A 206 50.85 -22.16 -7.86
N GLU A 207 50.84 -21.59 -9.07
CA GLU A 207 51.90 -21.80 -10.06
C GLU A 207 53.27 -21.30 -9.56
N LEU A 208 53.31 -20.10 -8.96
CA LEU A 208 54.53 -19.52 -8.41
C LEU A 208 55.08 -20.31 -7.22
N TRP A 209 54.22 -20.76 -6.30
CA TRP A 209 54.64 -21.61 -5.19
C TRP A 209 55.26 -22.93 -5.67
N ASN A 210 54.68 -23.54 -6.71
CA ASN A 210 55.21 -24.76 -7.31
C ASN A 210 56.57 -24.52 -8.00
N LEU A 211 56.78 -23.34 -8.58
CA LEU A 211 58.05 -22.98 -9.22
C LEU A 211 59.16 -22.67 -8.20
N MET A 212 58.78 -22.05 -7.08
CA MET A 212 59.71 -21.57 -6.06
C MET A 212 59.91 -22.54 -4.90
N ASP A 213 59.30 -23.73 -4.93
CA ASP A 213 59.27 -24.70 -3.84
C ASP A 213 58.90 -24.05 -2.48
N THR A 214 57.88 -23.19 -2.49
CA THR A 214 57.49 -22.40 -1.30
C THR A 214 57.06 -23.30 -0.15
N PRO A 215 57.57 -23.10 1.09
CA PRO A 215 57.26 -23.96 2.23
C PRO A 215 55.77 -23.94 2.60
N LEU A 216 55.27 -25.06 3.13
CA LEU A 216 53.84 -25.27 3.41
C LEU A 216 53.31 -24.29 4.47
N GLU A 217 54.16 -23.86 5.40
CA GLU A 217 53.81 -22.89 6.43
C GLU A 217 53.39 -21.54 5.83
N GLU A 218 54.07 -21.11 4.76
CA GLU A 218 53.71 -19.89 4.02
C GLU A 218 52.45 -20.09 3.19
N GLN A 219 52.31 -21.23 2.51
CA GLN A 219 51.10 -21.56 1.74
C GLN A 219 49.84 -21.61 2.63
N GLN A 220 49.98 -22.07 3.88
CA GLN A 220 48.86 -22.21 4.81
C GLN A 220 48.16 -20.87 5.11
N MET A 221 48.89 -19.75 5.05
CA MET A 221 48.31 -18.43 5.28
C MET A 221 47.28 -18.01 4.21
N PHE A 222 47.28 -18.66 3.05
CA PHE A 222 46.43 -18.36 1.89
C PHE A 222 45.48 -19.52 1.53
N GLN A 223 45.25 -20.47 2.45
CA GLN A 223 44.30 -21.58 2.23
C GLN A 223 42.88 -21.07 1.94
N ASN A 224 42.45 -20.00 2.59
CA ASN A 224 41.16 -19.35 2.32
C ASN A 224 41.05 -18.78 0.89
N VAL A 225 42.16 -18.48 0.23
CA VAL A 225 42.19 -18.03 -1.16
C VAL A 225 42.17 -19.23 -2.10
N THR A 226 43.02 -20.23 -1.85
CA THR A 226 43.15 -21.40 -2.74
C THR A 226 41.94 -22.33 -2.69
N CYS A 227 41.23 -22.42 -1.56
CA CYS A 227 39.95 -23.14 -1.49
C CYS A 227 38.86 -22.55 -2.41
N ASN A 228 38.98 -21.28 -2.81
CA ASN A 228 38.00 -20.60 -3.66
C ASN A 228 38.24 -20.75 -5.18
N ILE A 229 39.33 -21.40 -5.61
CA ILE A 229 39.70 -21.56 -7.03
C ILE A 229 38.58 -22.20 -7.85
N VAL A 230 37.90 -23.20 -7.28
CA VAL A 230 36.80 -23.94 -7.92
C VAL A 230 35.43 -23.64 -7.28
N ALA A 231 35.37 -22.73 -6.30
CA ALA A 231 34.11 -22.32 -5.71
C ALA A 231 33.22 -21.68 -6.76
N SER A 232 31.90 -21.83 -6.60
CA SER A 232 30.89 -21.15 -7.38
C SER A 232 30.41 -19.87 -6.68
N GLU A 233 29.72 -19.00 -7.41
CA GLU A 233 29.31 -17.68 -6.89
C GLU A 233 28.48 -17.78 -5.60
N HIS A 234 27.61 -18.77 -5.48
CA HIS A 234 26.74 -18.93 -4.31
C HIS A 234 27.43 -19.55 -3.10
N GLU A 235 28.61 -20.16 -3.27
CA GLU A 235 29.39 -20.76 -2.17
C GLU A 235 30.19 -19.69 -1.40
N ILE A 236 30.57 -18.59 -2.08
CA ILE A 236 31.28 -17.48 -1.44
C ILE A 236 30.27 -16.59 -0.70
N THR A 237 30.19 -16.81 0.61
CA THR A 237 29.22 -16.13 1.50
C THR A 237 29.89 -15.42 2.67
N GLU A 238 31.18 -15.64 2.86
CA GLU A 238 31.95 -15.07 3.95
C GLU A 238 32.11 -13.55 3.76
N PRO A 239 31.91 -12.75 4.83
CA PRO A 239 32.04 -11.30 4.75
C PRO A 239 33.44 -10.86 4.33
N ASN A 240 33.51 -9.83 3.50
CA ASN A 240 34.74 -9.19 2.99
C ASN A 240 35.68 -10.09 2.17
N THR A 241 35.29 -11.34 1.85
CA THR A 241 36.09 -12.25 1.02
C THR A 241 36.31 -11.73 -0.40
N LEU A 242 35.39 -10.90 -0.91
CA LEU A 242 35.53 -10.22 -2.21
C LEU A 242 35.61 -8.70 -2.05
N SER A 243 36.11 -8.24 -0.90
CA SER A 243 36.41 -6.83 -0.67
C SER A 243 37.61 -6.36 -1.51
N ILE A 244 37.66 -5.07 -1.78
CA ILE A 244 38.79 -4.46 -2.50
C ILE A 244 40.08 -4.65 -1.71
N ASP A 245 40.02 -4.48 -0.38
CA ASP A 245 41.18 -4.61 0.50
C ASP A 245 41.73 -6.04 0.50
N PHE A 246 40.85 -7.04 0.54
CA PHE A 246 41.26 -8.44 0.47
C PHE A 246 41.88 -8.80 -0.87
N LEU A 247 41.26 -8.39 -1.99
CA LEU A 247 41.83 -8.60 -3.32
C LEU A 247 43.19 -7.93 -3.48
N SER A 248 43.34 -6.71 -2.98
CA SER A 248 44.62 -5.97 -3.00
C SER A 248 45.70 -6.68 -2.18
N TYR A 249 45.33 -7.28 -1.04
CA TYR A 249 46.24 -8.07 -0.22
C TYR A 249 46.75 -9.30 -0.98
N VAL A 250 45.86 -10.07 -1.61
CA VAL A 250 46.23 -11.26 -2.40
C VAL A 250 47.08 -10.87 -3.62
N GLU A 251 46.70 -9.81 -4.33
CA GLU A 251 47.45 -9.30 -5.48
C GLU A 251 48.87 -8.86 -5.10
N SER A 252 49.03 -8.20 -3.95
CA SER A 252 50.35 -7.80 -3.45
C SER A 252 51.24 -9.00 -3.12
N GLU A 253 50.65 -10.11 -2.65
CA GLU A 253 51.40 -11.34 -2.40
C GLU A 253 51.84 -12.02 -3.71
N VAL A 254 50.97 -12.07 -4.73
CA VAL A 254 51.35 -12.58 -6.06
C VAL A 254 52.52 -11.78 -6.61
N LEU A 255 52.45 -10.44 -6.57
CA LEU A 255 53.53 -9.55 -7.01
C LEU A 255 54.84 -9.69 -6.22
N ARG A 256 54.78 -10.18 -4.98
CA ARG A 256 55.96 -10.47 -4.16
C ARG A 256 56.64 -11.77 -4.57
N LEU A 257 55.87 -12.72 -5.13
CA LEU A 257 56.33 -14.04 -5.56
C LEU A 257 56.83 -14.05 -7.02
N GLU A 258 56.34 -13.14 -7.87
CA GLU A 258 56.85 -12.88 -9.23
C GLU A 258 58.27 -12.28 -9.24
#